data_AF-A0A6P1KS35-F1
#
_entry.id   AF-A0A6P1KS35-F1
#
_cell.length_a   1.000
_cell.length_b   1.000
_cell.length_c   1.000
_cell.angle_alpha   90.00
_cell.angle_beta   90.00
_cell.angle_gamma   90.00
#
_symmetry.space_group_name_H-M   'P 1'
#
loop_
_entity.id
_entity.type
_entity.pdbx_description
1 polymer ?
#
loop_
_entity_poly.entity_id
_entity_poly.type
_entity_poly.pdbx_seq_one_letter_code
_entity_poly.pdbx_strand_id
1 'polypeptide(L)'
;MSAKDAFHTVVKTALEKEGWLITHDPYALQAGTLELYVDLGAEKVIAAEKQGQKIAVEIKSFLSPSKITELYAALGQFIIYRIALQKQEANRTLYLAVPSTVYNEFFILPFIQSVIQTNQLCLLIYNIEQEAIAQWQS
;
A
#
# COMPACT_ATOMS: atom_id res chain seq x y z
N MET A 1 19.04 1.95 -9.76
CA MET A 1 17.87 1.59 -8.95
C MET A 1 16.86 2.71 -9.10
N SER A 2 15.61 2.41 -9.45
CA SER A 2 14.59 3.45 -9.64
C SER A 2 14.15 4.03 -8.29
N ALA A 3 13.58 5.24 -8.28
CA ALA A 3 13.04 5.81 -7.04
C ALA A 3 11.95 4.90 -6.44
N LYS A 4 11.18 4.20 -7.27
CA LYS A 4 10.16 3.24 -6.81
C LYS A 4 10.78 2.05 -6.07
N ASP A 5 11.90 1.50 -6.58
CA ASP A 5 12.61 0.41 -5.91
C ASP A 5 13.17 0.83 -4.54
N ALA A 6 13.59 2.09 -4.40
CA ALA A 6 14.05 2.62 -3.12
C ALA A 6 12.90 2.69 -2.10
N PHE A 7 11.72 3.17 -2.51
CA PHE A 7 10.55 3.29 -1.63
C PHE A 7 10.04 1.90 -1.22
N HIS A 8 10.10 0.94 -2.15
CA HIS A 8 9.81 -0.46 -1.87
C HIS A 8 10.70 -1.02 -0.76
N THR A 9 12.01 -0.78 -0.88
CA THR A 9 13.01 -1.22 0.11
C THR A 9 12.76 -0.58 1.47
N VAL A 10 12.50 0.74 1.50
CA VAL A 10 12.19 1.48 2.74
C VAL A 10 11.00 0.88 3.49
N VAL A 11 9.88 0.61 2.80
CA VAL A 11 8.67 0.05 3.43
C VAL A 11 8.94 -1.37 3.92
N LYS A 12 9.66 -2.19 3.14
CA LYS A 12 10.06 -3.54 3.55
C LYS A 12 10.90 -3.52 4.83
N THR A 13 11.95 -2.70 4.88
CA THR A 13 12.78 -2.55 6.08
C THR A 13 11.96 -2.06 7.26
N ALA A 14 11.04 -1.12 7.04
CA ALA A 14 10.19 -0.58 8.09
C ALA A 14 9.26 -1.64 8.71
N LEU A 15 8.67 -2.51 7.87
CA LEU A 15 7.89 -3.66 8.31
C LEU A 15 8.75 -4.64 9.13
N GLU A 16 9.93 -5.00 8.63
CA GLU A 16 10.86 -5.91 9.31
C GLU A 16 11.30 -5.37 10.67
N LYS A 17 11.58 -4.06 10.78
CA LYS A 17 11.90 -3.40 12.07
C LYS A 17 10.76 -3.47 13.08
N GLU A 18 9.52 -3.44 12.63
CA GLU A 18 8.35 -3.65 13.50
C GLU A 18 8.08 -5.15 13.79
N GLY A 19 8.91 -6.07 13.29
CA GLY A 19 8.77 -7.50 13.52
C GLY A 19 7.71 -8.17 12.64
N TRP A 20 7.37 -7.56 11.50
CA TRP A 20 6.58 -8.24 10.47
C TRP A 20 7.48 -9.18 9.67
N LEU A 21 7.03 -10.42 9.48
CA LEU A 21 7.69 -11.38 8.60
C LEU A 21 7.19 -11.18 7.16
N ILE A 22 8.09 -10.81 6.25
CA ILE A 22 7.77 -10.75 4.83
C ILE A 22 7.61 -12.18 4.30
N THR A 23 6.44 -12.51 3.77
CA THR A 23 6.12 -13.84 3.24
C THR A 23 6.23 -13.89 1.72
N HIS A 24 5.87 -12.82 1.03
CA HIS A 24 5.95 -12.72 -0.43
C HIS A 24 6.27 -11.29 -0.86
N ASP A 25 7.10 -11.17 -1.90
CA ASP A 25 7.49 -9.90 -2.51
C ASP A 25 7.98 -10.16 -3.96
N PRO A 26 7.11 -10.10 -4.98
CA PRO A 26 5.70 -9.68 -4.92
C PRO A 26 4.75 -10.77 -4.41
N TYR A 27 3.66 -10.35 -3.79
CA TYR A 27 2.47 -11.17 -3.54
C TYR A 27 1.56 -11.12 -4.78
N ALA A 28 1.41 -12.25 -5.46
CA ALA A 28 0.56 -12.36 -6.65
C ALA A 28 -0.92 -12.31 -6.24
N LEU A 29 -1.61 -11.25 -6.68
CA LEU A 29 -3.06 -11.10 -6.54
C LEU A 29 -3.78 -11.66 -7.76
N GLN A 30 -4.74 -12.55 -7.50
CA GLN A 30 -5.55 -13.17 -8.54
C GLN A 30 -7.03 -12.88 -8.33
N ALA A 31 -7.72 -12.53 -9.41
CA ALA A 31 -9.17 -12.38 -9.44
C ALA A 31 -9.76 -13.33 -10.48
N GLY A 32 -9.96 -14.59 -10.11
CA GLY A 32 -10.37 -15.63 -11.07
C GLY A 32 -9.23 -15.93 -12.05
N THR A 33 -9.45 -15.72 -13.35
CA THR A 33 -8.42 -15.91 -14.38
C THR A 33 -7.59 -14.65 -14.66
N LEU A 34 -7.86 -13.54 -13.97
CA LEU A 34 -7.17 -12.26 -14.18
C LEU A 34 -5.96 -12.16 -13.24
N GLU A 35 -4.76 -12.05 -13.81
CA GLU A 35 -3.51 -11.82 -13.07
C GLU A 35 -3.25 -10.32 -12.94
N LEU A 36 -3.63 -9.78 -11.78
CA LEU A 36 -3.77 -8.33 -11.61
C LEU A 36 -2.46 -7.54 -11.72
N TYR A 37 -1.33 -8.13 -11.32
CA TYR A 37 -0.04 -7.43 -11.38
C TYR A 37 0.48 -7.29 -12.83
N VAL A 38 0.13 -8.23 -13.72
CA VAL A 38 0.51 -8.19 -15.14
C VAL A 38 -0.39 -7.21 -15.89
N ASP A 39 -1.70 -7.29 -15.63
CA ASP A 39 -2.69 -6.58 -16.44
C ASP A 39 -2.86 -5.10 -16.06
N LEU A 40 -2.52 -4.71 -14.82
CA LEU A 40 -2.63 -3.32 -14.37
C LEU A 40 -1.33 -2.52 -14.49
N GLY A 41 -0.22 -3.14 -14.92
CA GLY A 41 1.11 -2.53 -14.91
C GLY A 41 1.48 -1.98 -13.52
N ALA A 42 0.91 -2.60 -12.48
CA ALA A 42 0.87 -2.05 -11.14
C ALA A 42 2.08 -2.51 -10.32
N GLU A 43 2.37 -1.74 -9.25
CA GLU A 43 3.55 -1.96 -8.43
C GLU A 43 3.43 -3.26 -7.60
N LYS A 44 4.56 -3.72 -7.07
CA LYS A 44 4.66 -5.00 -6.38
C LYS A 44 4.06 -4.88 -4.97
N VAL A 45 2.96 -5.60 -4.73
CA VAL A 45 2.38 -5.74 -3.39
C VAL A 45 3.28 -6.60 -2.52
N ILE A 46 3.58 -6.15 -1.30
CA ILE A 46 4.28 -6.95 -0.29
C ILE A 46 3.25 -7.69 0.57
N ALA A 47 3.45 -8.98 0.84
CA ALA A 47 2.68 -9.69 1.87
C ALA A 47 3.52 -9.93 3.11
N ALA A 48 2.97 -9.60 4.27
CA ALA A 48 3.64 -9.77 5.55
C ALA A 48 2.70 -10.32 6.63
N GLU A 49 3.28 -10.94 7.66
CA GLU A 49 2.54 -11.55 8.77
C GLU A 49 3.19 -11.27 10.13
N LYS A 50 2.39 -11.03 11.16
CA LYS A 50 2.85 -10.80 12.53
C LYS A 50 1.80 -11.27 13.52
N GLN A 51 2.15 -12.19 14.43
CA GLN A 51 1.26 -12.68 15.50
C GLN A 51 -0.14 -13.12 15.01
N GLY A 52 -0.20 -13.80 13.86
CA GLY A 52 -1.46 -14.25 13.25
C GLY A 52 -2.22 -13.19 12.45
N GLN A 53 -1.78 -11.94 12.47
CA GLN A 53 -2.27 -10.89 11.57
C GLN A 53 -1.57 -11.00 10.21
N LYS A 54 -2.34 -10.84 9.13
CA LYS A 54 -1.85 -10.91 7.75
C LYS A 54 -2.15 -9.61 7.06
N ILE A 55 -1.15 -9.04 6.38
CA ILE A 55 -1.31 -7.83 5.58
C ILE A 55 -0.79 -8.02 4.16
N ALA A 56 -1.36 -7.23 3.26
CA ALA A 56 -0.84 -6.92 1.95
C ALA A 56 -0.59 -5.40 1.90
N VAL A 57 0.53 -4.97 1.30
CA VAL A 57 0.92 -3.56 1.27
C VAL A 57 1.19 -3.15 -0.17
N GLU A 58 0.33 -2.28 -0.71
CA GLU A 58 0.55 -1.60 -1.99
C GLU A 58 1.31 -0.30 -1.72
N ILE A 59 2.47 -0.13 -2.36
CA ILE A 59 3.36 1.01 -2.09
C ILE A 59 3.15 2.09 -3.14
N LYS A 60 2.99 3.34 -2.72
CA LYS A 60 2.89 4.50 -3.63
C LYS A 60 3.83 5.61 -3.22
N SER A 61 4.66 6.03 -4.15
CA SER A 61 5.67 7.07 -3.91
C SER A 61 5.16 8.49 -4.06
N PHE A 62 4.07 8.73 -4.81
CA PHE A 62 3.48 10.06 -5.02
C PHE A 62 4.48 11.10 -5.56
N LEU A 63 5.35 10.68 -6.49
CA LEU A 63 6.42 11.50 -7.08
C LEU A 63 5.98 12.30 -8.32
N SER A 64 4.79 12.04 -8.85
CA SER A 64 4.26 12.77 -10.00
C SER A 64 3.90 14.21 -9.61
N PRO A 65 3.96 15.17 -10.56
CA PRO A 65 3.49 16.53 -10.31
C PRO A 65 2.01 16.62 -9.87
N SER A 66 1.19 15.61 -10.21
CA SER A 66 -0.24 15.58 -9.89
C SER A 66 -0.59 14.47 -8.89
N LYS A 67 -0.62 14.82 -7.61
CA LYS A 67 -1.02 13.90 -6.53
C LYS A 67 -2.46 13.39 -6.67
N ILE A 68 -3.35 14.20 -7.22
CA ILE A 68 -4.75 13.80 -7.45
C ILE A 68 -4.86 12.72 -8.54
N THR A 69 -4.04 12.81 -9.59
CA THR A 69 -4.01 11.78 -10.64
C THR A 69 -3.46 10.48 -10.09
N GLU A 70 -2.40 10.53 -9.28
CA GLU A 70 -1.89 9.33 -8.59
C GLU A 70 -2.91 8.75 -7.60
N LEU A 71 -3.68 9.59 -6.92
CA LEU A 71 -4.75 9.13 -6.04
C LEU A 71 -5.84 8.38 -6.81
N TYR A 72 -6.26 8.83 -8.00
CA TYR A 72 -7.23 8.09 -8.82
C TYR A 72 -6.73 6.69 -9.17
N ALA A 73 -5.46 6.57 -9.57
CA ALA A 73 -4.86 5.28 -9.88
C ALA A 73 -4.74 4.39 -8.63
N ALA A 74 -4.24 4.95 -7.51
CA ALA A 74 -4.07 4.23 -6.26
C ALA A 74 -5.42 3.75 -5.68
N LEU A 75 -6.45 4.60 -5.74
CA LEU A 75 -7.81 4.26 -5.28
C LEU A 75 -8.41 3.13 -6.13
N GLY A 76 -8.31 3.24 -7.46
CA GLY A 76 -8.79 2.19 -8.36
C GLY A 76 -8.10 0.85 -8.10
N GLN A 77 -6.76 0.86 -8.03
CA GLN A 77 -5.97 -0.34 -7.73
C GLN A 77 -6.33 -0.92 -6.35
N PHE A 78 -6.41 -0.09 -5.32
CA PHE A 78 -6.76 -0.54 -3.97
C PHE A 78 -8.12 -1.24 -3.93
N ILE A 79 -9.15 -0.67 -4.59
CA ILE A 79 -10.48 -1.28 -4.63
C ILE A 79 -10.44 -2.66 -5.30
N ILE A 80 -9.78 -2.76 -6.46
CA ILE A 80 -9.67 -4.02 -7.20
C ILE A 80 -8.88 -5.07 -6.40
N TYR A 81 -7.76 -4.67 -5.80
CA TYR A 81 -6.91 -5.55 -4.99
C TYR A 81 -7.60 -6.03 -3.73
N ARG A 82 -8.36 -5.16 -3.06
CA ARG A 82 -9.16 -5.53 -1.89
C ARG A 82 -10.20 -6.59 -2.26
N ILE A 83 -10.89 -6.44 -3.39
CA ILE A 83 -11.88 -7.43 -3.86
C ILE A 83 -11.20 -8.77 -4.19
N ALA A 84 -10.01 -8.74 -4.81
CA ALA A 84 -9.24 -9.95 -5.09
C ALA A 84 -8.79 -10.66 -3.81
N LEU A 85 -8.23 -9.91 -2.85
CA LEU A 85 -7.82 -10.43 -1.55
C LEU A 85 -8.99 -11.03 -0.76
N GLN A 86 -10.16 -10.40 -0.79
CA GLN A 86 -11.36 -10.96 -0.16
C GLN A 86 -11.73 -12.35 -0.69
N LYS A 87 -11.43 -12.65 -1.96
CA LYS A 87 -11.67 -13.97 -2.56
C LYS A 87 -10.51 -14.94 -2.34
N GLN A 88 -9.28 -14.45 -2.38
CA GLN A 88 -8.06 -15.27 -2.30
C GLN A 88 -7.67 -15.61 -0.86
N GLU A 89 -7.67 -14.63 0.04
CA GLU A 89 -7.26 -14.76 1.44
C GLU A 89 -7.95 -13.69 2.30
N ALA A 90 -9.24 -13.92 2.62
CA ALA A 90 -10.12 -12.91 3.23
C ALA A 90 -9.66 -12.34 4.58
N ASN A 91 -8.76 -13.04 5.29
CA ASN A 91 -8.15 -12.59 6.55
C ASN A 91 -6.88 -11.74 6.37
N ARG A 92 -6.50 -11.41 5.12
CA ARG A 92 -5.37 -10.51 4.81
C ARG A 92 -5.88 -9.10 4.52
N THR A 93 -5.51 -8.14 5.37
CA THR A 93 -5.90 -6.73 5.22
C THR A 93 -4.98 -6.00 4.24
N LEU A 94 -5.56 -5.28 3.27
CA LEU A 94 -4.80 -4.45 2.34
C LEU A 94 -4.54 -3.06 2.91
N TYR A 95 -3.27 -2.63 2.90
CA TYR A 95 -2.85 -1.28 3.24
C TYR A 95 -2.27 -0.58 2.01
N LEU A 96 -2.55 0.72 1.88
CA LEU A 96 -1.87 1.62 0.96
C LEU A 96 -0.74 2.31 1.71
N ALA A 97 0.51 2.00 1.38
CA ALA A 97 1.67 2.64 1.96
C ALA A 97 1.98 3.97 1.27
N VAL A 98 2.07 5.05 2.07
CA VAL A 98 2.34 6.41 1.61
C VAL A 98 3.43 7.08 2.45
N PRO A 99 4.33 7.89 1.84
CA PRO A 99 5.32 8.64 2.59
C PRO A 99 4.67 9.63 3.56
N SER A 100 5.28 9.82 4.74
CA SER A 100 4.82 10.77 5.74
C SER A 100 4.78 12.22 5.22
N THR A 101 5.72 12.59 4.35
CA THR A 101 5.74 13.91 3.69
C THR A 101 4.49 14.12 2.82
N VAL A 102 4.13 13.11 2.02
CA VAL A 102 2.94 13.13 1.17
C VAL A 102 1.67 13.14 2.02
N TYR A 103 1.65 12.33 3.09
CA TYR A 103 0.52 12.29 4.00
C TYR A 103 0.23 13.68 4.60
N ASN A 104 1.25 14.30 5.18
CA ASN A 104 1.18 15.60 5.86
C ASN A 104 0.89 16.79 4.93
N GLU A 105 1.03 16.63 3.62
CA GLU A 105 0.74 17.70 2.66
C GLU A 105 -0.60 17.50 1.92
N PHE A 106 -0.94 16.25 1.61
CA PHE A 106 -2.04 15.92 0.70
C PHE A 106 -3.14 15.08 1.35
N PHE A 107 -2.77 14.01 2.07
CA PHE A 107 -3.79 13.12 2.65
C PHE A 107 -4.53 13.77 3.82
N ILE A 108 -3.92 14.72 4.52
CA ILE A 108 -4.59 15.48 5.61
C ILE A 108 -5.67 16.44 5.11
N LEU A 109 -5.75 16.73 3.80
CA LEU A 109 -6.74 17.66 3.27
C LEU A 109 -8.16 17.12 3.53
N PRO A 110 -9.11 17.95 4.01
CA PRO A 110 -10.43 17.47 4.45
C PRO A 110 -11.19 16.65 3.39
N PHE A 111 -11.09 17.07 2.13
CA PHE A 111 -11.70 16.33 1.02
C PHE A 111 -11.05 14.95 0.83
N ILE A 112 -9.73 14.86 0.92
CA ILE A 112 -9.00 13.59 0.77
C ILE A 112 -9.27 12.66 1.95
N GLN A 113 -9.36 13.20 3.18
CA GLN A 113 -9.85 12.45 4.35
C GLN A 113 -11.26 11.89 4.12
N SER A 114 -12.16 12.67 3.51
CA SER A 114 -13.51 12.19 3.17
C SER A 114 -13.45 11.03 2.16
N VAL A 115 -12.54 11.08 1.18
CA VAL A 115 -12.31 9.99 0.21
C VAL A 115 -11.78 8.73 0.91
N ILE A 116 -10.79 8.87 1.80
CA ILE A 116 -10.20 7.77 2.59
C ILE A 116 -11.28 7.09 3.43
N GLN A 117 -12.06 7.87 4.17
CA GLN A 117 -13.13 7.36 5.06
C GLN A 117 -14.24 6.68 4.26
N THR A 118 -14.73 7.32 3.19
CA THR A 118 -15.83 6.77 2.37
C THR A 118 -15.44 5.43 1.75
N ASN A 119 -14.18 5.29 1.32
CA ASN A 119 -13.70 4.08 0.66
C ASN A 119 -13.06 3.06 1.62
N GLN A 120 -12.98 3.38 2.92
CA GLN A 120 -12.34 2.55 3.95
C GLN A 120 -10.90 2.17 3.54
N LEU A 121 -10.10 3.17 3.17
CA LEU A 121 -8.70 2.96 2.82
C LEU A 121 -7.88 2.81 4.10
N CYS A 122 -7.31 1.63 4.30
CA CYS A 122 -6.30 1.43 5.33
C CYS A 122 -4.96 1.99 4.84
N LEU A 123 -4.32 2.86 5.60
CA LEU A 123 -3.05 3.51 5.25
C LEU A 123 -1.92 3.03 6.15
N LEU A 124 -0.75 2.83 5.54
CA LEU A 124 0.53 2.64 6.23
C LEU A 124 1.38 3.87 5.92
N ILE A 125 1.59 4.74 6.90
CA ILE A 125 2.35 5.96 6.72
C ILE A 125 3.79 5.67 7.17
N TYR A 126 4.76 5.88 6.28
CA TYR A 126 6.16 5.56 6.57
C TYR A 126 7.09 6.77 6.38
N ASN A 127 8.15 6.80 7.18
CA ASN A 127 9.22 7.77 7.07
C ASN A 127 10.34 7.21 6.19
N ILE A 128 10.71 7.95 5.15
CA ILE A 128 11.75 7.53 4.20
C ILE A 128 13.13 7.52 4.84
N GLU A 129 13.49 8.57 5.58
CA GLU A 129 14.83 8.73 6.17
C GLU A 129 15.10 7.75 7.31
N GLN A 130 14.08 7.49 8.14
CA GLN A 130 14.20 6.58 9.28
C GLN A 130 13.94 5.11 8.91
N GLU A 131 13.43 4.88 7.69
CA GLU A 131 12.95 3.57 7.23
C GLU A 131 12.08 2.90 8.31
N ALA A 132 11.05 3.63 8.75
CA ALA A 132 10.21 3.26 9.88
C ALA A 132 8.75 3.58 9.58
N ILE A 133 7.84 2.76 10.12
CA ILE A 133 6.41 3.06 10.06
C ILE A 133 6.13 4.16 11.08
N ALA A 134 5.54 5.26 10.60
CA ALA A 134 5.19 6.40 11.43
C ALA A 134 3.79 6.23 12.03
N GLN A 135 2.85 5.68 11.26
CA GLN A 135 1.47 5.51 11.69
C GLN A 135 0.74 4.46 10.85
N TRP A 136 -0.16 3.73 11.49
CA TRP A 136 -1.20 2.92 10.85
C TRP A 136 -2.55 3.63 10.97
N GLN A 137 -3.31 3.69 9.87
CA GLN A 137 -4.69 4.20 9.86
C GLN A 137 -5.60 3.13 9.23
N SER A 138 -6.72 2.83 9.87
CA SER A 138 -7.67 1.79 9.41
C SER A 138 -9.10 2.28 9.53
#